data_AF-A0A6I1QYM6-F1
#
_entry.id   AF-A0A6I1QYM6-F1
#
_cell.length_a   1.000
_cell.length_b   1.000
_cell.length_c   1.000
_cell.angle_alpha   90.00
_cell.angle_beta   90.00
_cell.angle_gamma   90.00
#
_symmetry.space_group_name_H-M   'P 1'
#
loop_
_entity.id
_entity.type
_entity.pdbx_description
1 polymer ?
#
loop_
_entity_poly.entity_id
_entity_poly.type
_entity_poly.pdbx_seq_one_letter_code
_entity_poly.pdbx_strand_id
1 'polypeptide(L)'
;MLKTHIEKAKVFVIARFKNEGSVLRETVQAEGLGVETRCEITSSEPAEKIAKVVRNAEAGCYVIQSIRNPTSVKSEYTLNGAAFDPDSYKTK
;
A
#
# COMPACT_ATOMS: atom_id res chain seq x y z
N MET A 1 -9.23 5.32 -21.75
CA MET A 1 -8.78 3.91 -21.60
C MET A 1 -7.92 3.51 -22.79
N LEU A 2 -6.82 2.78 -22.58
CA LEU A 2 -5.86 2.42 -23.64
C LEU A 2 -6.33 1.33 -24.63
N LYS A 3 -7.60 0.88 -24.60
CA LYS A 3 -8.19 -0.16 -25.50
C LYS A 3 -7.16 -1.19 -25.98
N THR A 4 -6.58 -1.91 -25.04
CA THR A 4 -5.49 -2.88 -25.27
C THR A 4 -5.97 -4.26 -24.87
N HIS A 5 -5.79 -5.25 -25.75
CA HIS A 5 -6.17 -6.63 -25.48
C HIS A 5 -5.10 -7.31 -24.61
N ILE A 6 -5.50 -7.85 -23.44
CA ILE A 6 -4.64 -8.68 -22.59
C ILE A 6 -5.32 -10.04 -22.49
N GLU A 7 -4.65 -11.08 -22.96
CA GLU A 7 -5.16 -12.47 -22.90
C GLU A 7 -5.05 -13.01 -21.48
N LYS A 8 -3.93 -12.72 -20.81
CA LYS A 8 -3.69 -13.15 -19.44
C LYS A 8 -2.76 -12.19 -18.71
N ALA A 9 -3.02 -11.95 -17.44
CA ALA A 9 -2.07 -11.33 -16.53
C ALA A 9 -2.03 -12.12 -15.22
N LYS A 10 -0.83 -12.37 -14.71
CA LYS A 10 -0.60 -12.92 -13.36
C LYS A 10 0.30 -11.96 -12.60
N VAL A 11 -0.03 -11.68 -11.36
CA VAL A 11 0.79 -10.84 -10.48
C VAL A 11 1.11 -11.65 -9.24
N PHE A 12 2.40 -11.76 -8.94
CA PHE A 12 2.93 -12.32 -7.71
C PHE A 12 3.42 -11.18 -6.85
N VAL A 13 3.05 -11.18 -5.57
CA VAL A 13 3.44 -10.13 -4.61
C VAL A 13 4.08 -10.79 -3.41
N ILE A 14 5.26 -10.30 -3.03
CA ILE A 14 5.94 -10.67 -1.79
C ILE A 14 6.07 -9.40 -0.97
N ALA A 15 5.47 -9.38 0.22
CA ALA A 15 5.58 -8.27 1.15
C ALA A 15 6.21 -8.75 2.45
N ARG A 16 7.17 -7.98 2.97
CA ARG A 16 7.86 -8.24 4.23
C ARG A 16 7.53 -7.14 5.22
N PHE A 17 7.18 -7.53 6.45
CA PHE A 17 6.82 -6.62 7.53
C PHE A 17 7.55 -7.01 8.81
N LYS A 18 7.76 -6.03 9.69
CA LYS A 18 8.32 -6.22 11.02
C LYS A 18 7.44 -5.51 12.03
N ASN A 19 7.25 -6.13 13.19
CA ASN A 19 6.68 -5.49 14.37
C ASN A 19 7.66 -5.62 15.53
N GLU A 20 7.77 -4.57 16.34
CA GLU A 20 8.59 -4.55 17.55
C GLU A 20 7.90 -3.78 18.68
N GLY A 21 8.48 -3.82 19.88
CA GLY A 21 7.95 -3.14 21.06
C GLY A 21 7.10 -4.03 21.97
N SER A 22 6.32 -3.41 22.85
CA SER A 22 5.50 -4.10 23.85
C SER A 22 4.11 -3.49 23.92
N VAL A 23 3.09 -4.36 23.85
CA VAL A 23 1.68 -3.96 23.98
C VAL A 23 1.43 -3.31 25.34
N LEU A 24 1.90 -3.94 26.44
CA LEU A 24 1.69 -3.44 27.80
C LEU A 24 2.44 -2.14 28.10
N ARG A 25 3.52 -1.85 27.36
CA ARG A 25 4.28 -0.60 27.49
C ARG A 25 3.92 0.44 26.43
N GLU A 26 2.93 0.16 25.59
CA GLU A 26 2.46 1.07 24.53
C GLU A 26 3.56 1.51 23.54
N THR A 27 4.54 0.64 23.28
CA THR A 27 5.67 0.93 22.37
C THR A 27 5.63 0.15 21.06
N VAL A 28 4.48 -0.46 20.72
CA VAL A 28 4.37 -1.26 19.50
C VAL A 28 4.54 -0.37 18.28
N GLN A 29 5.46 -0.75 17.41
CA GLN A 29 5.66 -0.12 16.11
C GLN A 29 5.72 -1.18 15.01
N ALA A 30 5.00 -0.93 13.93
CA ALA A 30 5.01 -1.73 12.72
C ALA A 30 5.76 -1.02 11.60
N GLU A 31 6.42 -1.79 10.74
CA GLU A 31 7.16 -1.30 9.58
C GLU A 31 7.03 -2.26 8.39
N GLY A 32 6.89 -1.70 7.19
CA GLY A 32 7.03 -2.43 5.94
C GLY A 32 8.50 -2.47 5.51
N LEU A 33 9.09 -3.65 5.42
CA LEU A 33 10.49 -3.85 5.03
C LEU A 33 10.69 -3.88 3.50
N GLY A 34 9.61 -4.04 2.74
CA GLY A 34 9.63 -4.02 1.29
C GLY A 34 8.50 -4.82 0.66
N VAL A 35 8.17 -4.44 -0.57
CA VAL A 35 7.19 -5.13 -1.41
C VAL A 35 7.81 -5.37 -2.78
N GLU A 36 7.82 -6.62 -3.21
CA GLU A 36 8.29 -7.05 -4.53
C GLU A 36 7.09 -7.53 -5.34
N THR A 37 7.03 -7.13 -6.61
CA THR A 37 6.00 -7.58 -7.54
C THR A 37 6.64 -8.21 -8.76
N ARG A 38 6.08 -9.33 -9.22
CA ARG A 38 6.39 -9.94 -10.51
C ARG A 38 5.11 -10.04 -11.32
N CYS A 39 5.06 -9.37 -12.45
CA CYS A 39 3.91 -9.42 -13.36
C CYS A 39 4.26 -10.18 -14.63
N GLU A 40 3.46 -11.21 -14.94
CA GLU A 40 3.54 -11.99 -16.17
C GLU A 40 2.32 -11.63 -17.03
N ILE A 41 2.54 -11.12 -18.24
CA ILE A 41 1.49 -10.68 -19.16
C ILE A 41 1.60 -11.49 -20.46
N THR A 42 0.46 -11.99 -20.94
CA THR A 42 0.31 -12.63 -22.25
C THR A 42 -0.62 -11.76 -23.10
N SER A 43 -0.14 -11.34 -24.26
CA SER A 43 -0.89 -10.54 -25.23
C SER A 43 -0.24 -10.63 -26.61
N SER A 44 -1.07 -10.57 -27.64
CA SER A 44 -0.71 -10.41 -29.05
C SER A 44 -0.51 -8.94 -29.48
N GLU A 45 -0.70 -7.97 -28.59
CA GLU A 45 -0.53 -6.54 -28.88
C GLU A 45 0.95 -6.10 -28.90
N PRO A 46 1.30 -4.98 -29.58
CA PRO A 46 2.67 -4.45 -29.59
C PRO A 46 3.20 -4.13 -28.20
N ALA A 47 4.48 -4.44 -27.95
CA ALA A 47 5.13 -4.26 -26.65
C ALA A 47 5.08 -2.81 -26.15
N GLU A 48 5.16 -1.82 -27.04
CA GLU A 48 5.10 -0.40 -26.69
C GLU A 48 3.71 -0.03 -26.14
N LYS A 49 2.66 -0.68 -26.64
CA LYS A 49 1.28 -0.51 -26.16
C LYS A 49 1.12 -1.14 -24.78
N ILE A 50 1.63 -2.35 -24.57
CA ILE A 50 1.64 -3.01 -23.24
C ILE A 50 2.44 -2.18 -22.22
N ALA A 51 3.59 -1.63 -22.60
CA ALA A 51 4.38 -0.78 -21.72
C ALA A 51 3.60 0.46 -21.24
N LYS A 52 2.79 1.07 -22.11
CA LYS A 52 1.88 2.17 -21.72
C LYS A 52 0.82 1.69 -20.74
N VAL A 53 0.27 0.48 -20.91
CA VAL A 53 -0.68 -0.10 -19.95
C VAL A 53 -0.03 -0.28 -18.58
N VAL A 54 1.15 -0.92 -18.51
CA VAL A 54 1.85 -1.17 -17.25
C VAL A 54 2.18 0.14 -16.51
N ARG A 55 2.73 1.14 -17.20
CA ARG A 55 3.03 2.45 -16.59
C ARG A 55 1.78 3.10 -16.00
N ASN A 56 0.66 3.08 -16.73
CA ASN A 56 -0.58 3.65 -16.23
C ASN A 56 -1.18 2.83 -15.08
N ALA A 57 -1.08 1.50 -15.13
CA ALA A 57 -1.56 0.63 -14.06
C ALA A 57 -0.81 0.90 -12.75
N GLU A 58 0.52 1.01 -12.78
CA GLU A 58 1.30 1.33 -11.58
C GLU A 58 1.11 2.78 -11.11
N ALA A 59 1.04 3.74 -12.04
CA ALA A 59 0.79 5.15 -11.70
C ALA A 59 -0.60 5.35 -11.07
N GLY A 60 -1.60 4.59 -11.51
CA GLY A 60 -2.96 4.65 -10.98
C GLY A 60 -3.24 3.71 -9.79
N CYS A 61 -2.30 2.85 -9.40
CA CYS A 61 -2.52 1.92 -8.31
C CYS A 61 -2.37 2.63 -6.95
N TYR A 62 -3.48 2.89 -6.27
CA TYR A 62 -3.49 3.57 -4.95
C TYR A 62 -2.53 2.94 -3.93
N VAL A 63 -2.41 1.61 -3.92
CA VAL A 63 -1.55 0.89 -2.97
C VAL A 63 -0.07 1.15 -3.26
N ILE A 64 0.38 0.91 -4.50
CA ILE A 64 1.78 1.19 -4.89
C ILE A 64 2.12 2.66 -4.68
N GLN A 65 1.20 3.57 -5.03
CA GLN A 65 1.43 5.00 -4.85
C GLN A 65 1.54 5.39 -3.37
N SER A 66 0.70 4.83 -2.49
CA SER A 66 0.78 5.10 -1.04
C SER A 66 2.03 4.52 -0.38
N ILE A 67 2.58 3.43 -0.93
CA ILE A 67 3.84 2.82 -0.46
C ILE A 67 5.05 3.63 -0.95
N ARG A 68 5.09 3.99 -2.25
CA ARG A 68 6.20 4.75 -2.85
C ARG A 68 6.21 6.21 -2.41
N ASN A 69 5.02 6.78 -2.17
CA ASN A 69 4.82 8.15 -1.71
C ASN A 69 3.94 8.09 -0.46
N PRO A 70 4.52 8.09 0.76
CA PRO A 70 3.77 7.97 2.00
C PRO A 70 2.65 9.01 2.09
N THR A 71 1.41 8.53 2.13
CA THR A 71 0.21 9.37 2.28
C THR A 71 0.03 9.76 3.75
N SER A 72 -0.26 11.03 4.03
CA SER A 72 -0.57 11.48 5.38
C SER A 72 -1.83 10.78 5.91
N VAL A 73 -1.75 10.24 7.12
CA VAL A 73 -2.89 9.64 7.82
C VAL A 73 -3.35 10.59 8.91
N LYS A 74 -4.64 10.95 8.92
CA LYS A 74 -5.28 11.66 10.02
C LYS A 74 -6.21 10.69 10.75
N SER A 75 -6.10 10.66 12.06
CA SER A 75 -6.97 9.85 12.92
C SER A 75 -7.68 10.74 13.93
N GLU A 76 -8.96 10.49 14.13
CA GLU A 76 -9.81 11.16 15.11
C GLU A 76 -10.53 10.07 15.91
N TYR A 77 -10.58 10.23 17.22
CA TYR A 77 -11.15 9.24 18.12
C TYR A 77 -12.29 9.84 18.93
N THR A 78 -13.26 9.00 19.24
CA THR A 78 -14.32 9.31 20.20
C THR A 78 -14.41 8.20 21.23
N LEU A 79 -14.70 8.56 22.48
CA LEU A 79 -14.94 7.63 23.57
C LEU A 79 -16.27 7.99 24.21
N ASN A 80 -17.25 7.07 24.14
CA ASN A 80 -18.60 7.27 24.66
C ASN A 80 -19.28 8.55 24.13
N GLY A 81 -19.05 8.89 22.86
CA GLY A 81 -19.64 10.06 22.21
C GLY A 81 -18.93 11.40 22.47
N ALA A 82 -17.87 11.42 23.28
CA ALA A 82 -17.02 12.58 23.48
C ALA A 82 -15.74 12.48 22.63
N ALA A 83 -15.18 13.63 22.21
CA ALA A 83 -13.87 13.67 21.57
C ALA A 83 -12.81 13.07 22.50
N PHE A 84 -11.97 12.20 21.96
CA PHE A 84 -10.97 11.47 22.72
C PHE A 84 -9.61 11.63 22.05
N ASP A 85 -8.63 12.00 22.86
CA ASP A 85 -7.23 12.04 22.46
C ASP A 85 -6.45 11.05 23.33
N PRO A 86 -6.06 9.88 22.78
CA PRO A 86 -5.28 8.89 23.52
C PRO A 86 -3.96 9.44 24.07
N ASP A 87 -3.31 10.37 23.35
CA ASP A 87 -1.99 10.87 23.73
C ASP A 87 -2.05 11.79 24.96
N SER A 88 -3.23 12.34 25.27
CA SER A 88 -3.45 13.14 26.49
C SER A 88 -3.32 12.35 27.80
N TYR A 89 -3.31 11.01 27.74
CA TYR A 89 -3.22 10.11 28.89
C TYR A 89 -1.85 9.42 29.04
N LYS A 90 -0.88 9.69 28.16
CA LYS A 90 0.47 9.11 28.28
C LYS A 90 1.18 9.67 29.51
N THR A 91 1.58 8.79 30.42
CA THR A 91 2.41 9.17 31.57
C THR A 91 3.86 9.31 31.07
N LYS A 92 4.55 10.40 31.41
CA LYS A 92 5.96 10.65 31.03
C LYS A 92 6.89 9.56 31.52
#